data_AF-A0A9W3B7C4-F1
#
_entry.id   AF-A0A9W3B7C4-F1
#
_cell.length_a   1.000
_cell.length_b   1.000
_cell.length_c   1.000
_cell.angle_alpha   90.00
_cell.angle_beta   90.00
_cell.angle_gamma   90.00
#
_symmetry.space_group_name_H-M   'P 1'
#
loop_
_entity.id
_entity.type
_entity.pdbx_description
1 polymer ?
#
loop_
_entity_poly.entity_id
_entity_poly.type
_entity_poly.pdbx_seq_one_letter_code
_entity_poly.pdbx_strand_id
1 'polypeptide(L)'
;MEPIIYNSKNLIDRALSGRDAILVKFNKCAEKDGQTYLSEAKNVFEKMQNPMLLDPKADREEVRQYLNDLLEQMESVQQKSKALKDRQKELKVEVIKLDYLHEVQTELKMRDVMWTCIDQWDNIVQRWTEVPFMNLEPEEVTSTTMKYLKTVQMLEKGLPPNDVVSMLKKKVEVMKQRLQVITDMRNPHLKKRHWDLIQEALNYKFIKDEPLTLGLLIEIDAFDKSEEMMEIAGMASSQAALEAILKKVVDAWKHVEFPVLPYKYQKDVYIIGSTDEIQQLLDDSNINIQTIQSSRHESWINCQRTWLYLESIFSAPDIQRQLPVEAKLFVEVDRSYKEIMRRVKKTPLAIRNGTQPGLWETFEYNNELLDTILKCLEAYLETKRVTFPRFYFLSNDELLEILAQTRNPLAVQPHLRKCFDAIHRLEFAVVEGLPPEEEIQFTNDILSMISPEGEKIGLGKGLKARGNVEDWLGKVEEAMFASIRRLCKKSIKDYETMSFLSWIMSYASQVVLTICQMMWTRDVTAILRDSRTVIRGIMTLNKEALQS
;
A
#
# COMPACT_ATOMS: atom_id res chain seq x y z
N MET A 1 -10.04 16.82 -96.78
CA MET A 1 -9.58 16.43 -95.43
C MET A 1 -8.19 15.78 -95.42
N GLU A 2 -7.82 14.98 -96.42
CA GLU A 2 -6.52 14.30 -96.50
C GLU A 2 -5.25 15.18 -96.44
N PRO A 3 -5.19 16.40 -97.04
CA PRO A 3 -3.96 17.22 -97.00
C PRO A 3 -3.66 17.78 -95.61
N ILE A 4 -4.72 18.06 -94.83
CA ILE A 4 -4.62 18.58 -93.47
C ILE A 4 -4.11 17.48 -92.53
N ILE A 5 -4.58 16.24 -92.71
CA ILE A 5 -4.13 15.08 -91.94
C ILE A 5 -2.67 14.76 -92.27
N TYR A 6 -2.28 14.82 -93.54
CA TYR A 6 -0.89 14.58 -93.97
C TYR A 6 0.08 15.65 -93.44
N ASN A 7 -0.29 16.94 -93.52
CA ASN A 7 0.50 18.02 -92.93
C ASN A 7 0.58 17.91 -91.40
N SER A 8 -0.51 17.54 -90.73
CA SER A 8 -0.50 17.30 -89.29
C SER A 8 0.42 16.14 -88.92
N LYS A 9 0.39 15.05 -89.70
CA LYS A 9 1.26 13.89 -89.50
C LYS A 9 2.73 14.23 -89.71
N ASN A 10 3.07 14.97 -90.76
CA ASN A 10 4.44 15.44 -90.99
C ASN A 10 4.93 16.42 -89.91
N LEU A 11 4.05 17.26 -89.37
CA LEU A 11 4.37 18.15 -88.25
C LEU A 11 4.61 17.34 -86.96
N ILE A 12 3.78 16.31 -86.71
CA ILE A 12 3.96 15.38 -85.59
C ILE A 12 5.27 14.60 -85.75
N ASP A 13 5.56 14.06 -86.93
CA ASP A 13 6.79 13.28 -87.18
C ASP A 13 8.06 14.15 -87.07
N ARG A 14 8.00 15.42 -87.48
CA ARG A 14 9.08 16.41 -87.23
C ARG A 14 9.23 16.77 -85.75
N ALA A 15 8.13 16.88 -85.02
CA ALA A 15 8.18 17.14 -83.57
C ALA A 15 8.73 15.92 -82.81
N LEU A 16 8.38 14.70 -83.25
CA LEU A 16 8.88 13.44 -82.69
C LEU A 16 10.38 13.25 -82.97
N SER A 17 10.87 13.61 -84.16
CA SER A 17 12.30 13.48 -84.49
C SER A 17 13.20 14.45 -83.74
N GLY A 18 12.68 15.61 -83.33
CA GLY A 18 13.40 16.58 -82.49
C GLY A 18 13.27 16.33 -80.98
N ARG A 19 12.37 15.43 -80.55
CA ARG A 19 12.02 15.20 -79.15
C ARG A 19 13.23 14.79 -78.30
N ASP A 20 14.01 13.83 -78.78
CA ASP A 20 15.11 13.27 -78.00
C ASP A 20 16.25 14.28 -77.80
N ALA A 21 16.51 15.15 -78.79
CA ALA A 21 17.47 16.25 -78.67
C ALA A 21 17.01 17.34 -77.67
N ILE A 22 15.70 17.59 -77.59
CA ILE A 22 15.11 18.52 -76.62
C ILE A 22 15.16 17.91 -75.21
N LEU A 23 14.88 16.61 -75.06
CA LEU A 23 14.98 15.90 -73.77
C LEU A 23 16.40 15.91 -73.21
N VAL A 24 17.43 15.73 -74.06
CA VAL A 24 18.83 15.84 -73.63
C VAL A 24 19.16 17.25 -73.14
N LYS A 25 18.70 18.30 -73.85
CA LYS A 25 18.88 19.70 -73.41
C LYS A 25 18.14 19.98 -72.10
N PHE A 26 16.92 19.48 -71.96
CA PHE A 26 16.12 19.63 -70.74
C PHE A 26 16.81 18.96 -69.54
N ASN A 27 17.31 17.73 -69.67
CA ASN A 27 18.01 17.03 -68.60
C ASN A 27 19.27 17.79 -68.16
N LYS A 28 20.05 18.33 -69.10
CA LYS A 28 21.24 19.14 -68.79
C LYS A 28 20.88 20.43 -68.04
N CYS A 29 19.77 21.08 -68.40
CA CYS A 29 19.26 22.23 -67.65
C CYS A 29 18.75 21.82 -66.26
N ALA A 30 18.03 20.71 -66.17
CA ALA A 30 17.50 20.19 -64.90
C ALA A 30 18.60 19.81 -63.91
N GLU A 31 19.70 19.22 -64.38
CA GLU A 31 20.88 18.94 -63.54
C GLU A 31 21.54 20.22 -63.02
N LYS A 32 21.69 21.25 -63.88
CA LYS A 32 22.25 22.55 -63.49
C LYS A 32 21.38 23.28 -62.48
N ASP A 33 20.06 23.27 -62.70
CA ASP A 33 19.09 23.86 -61.77
C ASP A 33 19.10 23.09 -60.44
N GLY A 34 19.16 21.76 -60.49
CA GLY A 34 19.30 20.91 -59.30
C GLY A 34 20.56 21.22 -58.48
N GLN A 35 21.71 21.40 -59.13
CA GLN A 35 22.95 21.82 -58.45
C GLN A 35 22.83 23.22 -57.84
N THR A 36 22.15 24.13 -58.53
CA THR A 36 21.89 25.50 -58.03
C THR A 36 21.04 25.45 -56.77
N TYR A 37 19.94 24.69 -56.77
CA TYR A 37 19.08 24.52 -55.59
C TYR A 37 19.81 23.86 -54.41
N LEU A 38 20.70 22.90 -54.67
CA LEU A 38 21.55 22.32 -53.63
C LEU A 38 22.54 23.33 -53.04
N SER A 39 23.10 24.22 -53.86
CA SER A 39 23.99 25.28 -53.39
C SER A 39 23.25 26.34 -52.56
N GLU A 40 22.04 26.72 -52.98
CA GLU A 40 21.18 27.63 -52.21
C GLU A 40 20.78 27.00 -50.86
N ALA A 41 20.43 25.72 -50.85
CA ALA A 41 20.14 24.99 -49.61
C ALA A 41 21.36 24.91 -48.66
N LYS A 42 22.59 24.72 -49.20
CA LYS A 42 23.82 24.76 -48.39
C LYS A 42 24.07 26.14 -47.78
N ASN A 43 23.83 27.21 -48.54
CA ASN A 43 23.96 28.57 -48.03
C ASN A 43 22.96 28.85 -46.89
N VAL A 44 21.71 28.40 -47.04
CA VAL A 44 20.71 28.45 -45.96
C VAL A 44 21.20 27.65 -44.73
N PHE A 45 21.78 26.46 -44.93
CA PHE A 45 22.33 25.66 -43.86
C PHE A 45 23.50 26.31 -43.12
N GLU A 46 24.44 26.95 -43.83
CA GLU A 46 25.53 27.72 -43.20
C GLU A 46 25.00 28.89 -42.37
N LYS A 47 24.01 29.62 -42.90
CA LYS A 47 23.33 30.70 -42.16
C LYS A 47 22.59 30.18 -40.92
N MET A 48 22.04 28.96 -40.96
CA MET A 48 21.46 28.32 -39.77
C MET A 48 22.49 28.03 -38.68
N GLN A 49 23.78 27.90 -38.98
CA GLN A 49 24.80 27.66 -37.94
C GLN A 49 25.16 28.92 -37.14
N ASN A 50 24.49 30.05 -37.39
CA ASN A 50 24.69 31.27 -36.63
C ASN A 50 24.50 31.01 -35.11
N PRO A 51 25.50 31.32 -34.26
CA PRO A 51 25.44 31.11 -32.81
C PRO A 51 24.23 31.77 -32.14
N MET A 52 23.73 32.86 -32.72
CA MET A 52 22.54 33.58 -32.24
C MET A 52 21.30 32.70 -32.16
N LEU A 53 21.17 31.69 -33.03
CA LEU A 53 20.03 30.76 -33.03
C LEU A 53 20.07 29.72 -31.90
N LEU A 54 21.21 29.60 -31.21
CA LEU A 54 21.47 28.65 -30.14
C LEU A 54 21.66 29.33 -28.77
N ASP A 55 21.75 30.67 -28.73
CA ASP A 55 21.90 31.44 -27.50
C ASP A 55 20.53 31.74 -26.86
N PRO A 56 20.26 31.26 -25.63
CA PRO A 56 19.02 31.56 -24.90
C PRO A 56 18.81 33.05 -24.60
N LYS A 57 19.86 33.88 -24.69
CA LYS A 57 19.83 35.32 -24.41
C LYS A 57 19.71 36.19 -25.65
N ALA A 58 19.73 35.61 -26.84
CA ALA A 58 19.56 36.36 -28.08
C ALA A 58 18.22 37.10 -28.08
N ASP A 59 18.18 38.26 -28.74
CA ASP A 59 16.94 39.01 -28.93
C ASP A 59 15.97 38.17 -29.78
N ARG A 60 14.82 37.86 -29.18
CA ARG A 60 13.82 36.97 -29.79
C ARG A 60 13.23 37.56 -31.07
N GLU A 61 13.14 38.88 -31.16
CA GLU A 61 12.57 39.55 -32.32
C GLU A 61 13.55 39.56 -33.50
N GLU A 62 14.84 39.79 -33.22
CA GLU A 62 15.91 39.66 -34.22
C GLU A 62 16.06 38.22 -34.72
N VAL A 63 16.00 37.23 -33.81
CA VAL A 63 16.07 35.80 -34.16
C VAL A 63 14.88 35.42 -35.06
N ARG A 64 13.68 35.91 -34.75
CA ARG A 64 12.47 35.62 -35.54
C ARG A 64 12.52 36.23 -36.93
N GLN A 65 12.98 37.47 -37.06
CA GLN A 65 13.18 38.10 -38.37
C GLN A 65 14.19 37.31 -39.20
N TYR A 66 15.32 36.93 -38.60
CA TYR A 66 16.34 36.12 -39.27
C TYR A 66 15.83 34.74 -39.72
N LEU A 67 15.04 34.06 -38.87
CA LEU A 67 14.43 32.77 -39.22
C LEU A 67 13.38 32.90 -40.32
N ASN A 68 12.57 33.96 -40.31
CA ASN A 68 11.59 34.23 -41.38
C ASN A 68 12.28 34.45 -42.73
N ASP A 69 13.35 35.25 -42.78
CA ASP A 69 14.13 35.47 -44.00
C ASP A 69 14.71 34.18 -44.57
N LEU A 70 15.18 33.27 -43.69
CA LEU A 70 15.67 31.96 -44.10
C LEU A 70 14.54 31.03 -44.55
N LEU A 71 13.38 31.07 -43.91
CA LEU A 71 12.21 30.29 -44.29
C LEU A 71 11.69 30.71 -45.66
N GLU A 72 11.61 32.01 -45.95
CA GLU A 72 11.20 32.53 -47.25
C GLU A 72 12.19 32.14 -48.36
N GLN A 73 13.50 32.26 -48.09
CA GLN A 73 14.54 31.79 -49.01
C GLN A 73 14.34 30.30 -49.31
N MET A 74 14.18 29.48 -48.28
CA MET A 74 14.03 28.03 -48.42
C MET A 74 12.72 27.62 -49.11
N GLU A 75 11.62 28.33 -48.86
CA GLU A 75 10.33 28.09 -49.50
C GLU A 75 10.40 28.41 -51.00
N SER A 76 11.08 29.50 -51.39
CA SER A 76 11.31 29.82 -52.80
C SER A 76 12.08 28.71 -53.52
N VAL A 77 13.16 28.19 -52.92
CA VAL A 77 13.92 27.06 -53.50
C VAL A 77 13.05 25.80 -53.57
N GLN A 78 12.23 25.53 -52.56
CA GLN A 78 11.35 24.37 -52.55
C GLN A 78 10.26 24.44 -53.64
N GLN A 79 9.63 25.61 -53.84
CA GLN A 79 8.64 25.80 -54.90
C GLN A 79 9.26 25.60 -56.28
N LYS A 80 10.46 26.14 -56.52
CA LYS A 80 11.22 25.93 -57.76
C LYS A 80 11.59 24.45 -57.97
N SER A 81 12.05 23.78 -56.92
CA SER A 81 12.36 22.33 -56.91
C SER A 81 11.11 21.48 -57.20
N LYS A 82 9.96 21.81 -56.62
CA LYS A 82 8.69 21.13 -56.89
C LYS A 82 8.25 21.30 -58.34
N ALA A 83 8.30 22.52 -58.88
CA ALA A 83 7.97 22.79 -60.27
C ALA A 83 8.89 22.03 -61.24
N LEU A 84 10.18 21.88 -60.92
CA LEU A 84 11.12 21.07 -61.69
C LEU A 84 10.76 19.58 -61.65
N LYS A 85 10.44 19.03 -60.46
CA LYS A 85 10.01 17.63 -60.30
C LYS A 85 8.72 17.33 -61.05
N ASP A 86 7.75 18.25 -61.02
CA ASP A 86 6.48 18.08 -61.72
C ASP A 86 6.69 18.07 -63.26
N ARG A 87 7.56 18.95 -63.78
CA ARG A 87 7.97 18.95 -65.20
C ARG A 87 8.72 17.67 -65.59
N GLN A 88 9.60 17.15 -64.74
CA GLN A 88 10.31 15.89 -64.98
C GLN A 88 9.35 14.69 -65.07
N LYS A 89 8.32 14.66 -64.20
CA LYS A 89 7.28 13.62 -64.23
C LYS A 89 6.43 13.69 -65.49
N GLU A 90 6.01 14.90 -65.88
CA GLU A 90 5.20 15.11 -67.10
C GLU A 90 5.95 14.65 -68.36
N LEU A 91 7.26 14.92 -68.41
CA LEU A 91 8.14 14.50 -69.50
C LEU A 91 8.61 13.03 -69.39
N LYS A 92 8.21 12.30 -68.34
CA LYS A 92 8.61 10.91 -68.05
C LYS A 92 10.14 10.69 -68.03
N VAL A 93 10.88 11.68 -67.55
CA VAL A 93 12.34 11.63 -67.36
C VAL A 93 12.68 11.30 -65.91
N GLU A 94 13.91 10.82 -65.68
CA GLU A 94 14.38 10.47 -64.35
C GLU A 94 14.35 11.70 -63.42
N VAL A 95 13.69 11.54 -62.27
CA VAL A 95 13.49 12.64 -61.32
C VAL A 95 14.72 12.76 -60.42
N ILE A 96 15.28 13.98 -60.34
CA ILE A 96 16.43 14.25 -59.47
C ILE A 96 15.99 14.18 -58.01
N LYS A 97 16.66 13.35 -57.22
CA LYS A 97 16.47 13.29 -55.77
C LYS A 97 17.21 14.44 -55.12
N LEU A 98 16.47 15.27 -54.37
CA LEU A 98 16.98 16.45 -53.65
C LEU A 98 16.70 16.26 -52.16
N ASP A 99 17.20 15.16 -51.59
CA ASP A 99 16.88 14.74 -50.22
C ASP A 99 17.48 15.72 -49.19
N TYR A 100 18.69 16.23 -49.45
CA TYR A 100 19.35 17.26 -48.64
C TYR A 100 18.53 18.55 -48.49
N LEU A 101 17.78 18.94 -49.52
CA LEU A 101 16.90 20.11 -49.45
C LEU A 101 15.76 19.87 -48.45
N HIS A 102 15.25 18.64 -48.36
CA HIS A 102 14.21 18.31 -47.39
C HIS A 102 14.75 18.25 -45.96
N GLU A 103 15.98 17.75 -45.78
CA GLU A 103 16.67 17.73 -44.47
C GLU A 103 16.87 19.15 -43.94
N VAL A 104 17.49 20.03 -44.74
CA VAL A 104 17.73 21.44 -44.38
C VAL A 104 16.41 22.17 -44.04
N GLN A 105 15.36 21.90 -44.80
CA GLN A 105 14.05 22.49 -44.53
C GLN A 105 13.45 21.99 -43.21
N THR A 106 13.58 20.70 -42.94
CA THR A 106 13.04 20.09 -41.72
C THR A 106 13.74 20.64 -40.50
N GLU A 107 15.06 20.79 -40.54
CA GLU A 107 15.84 21.40 -39.46
C GLU A 107 15.49 22.88 -39.27
N LEU A 108 15.37 23.65 -40.35
CA LEU A 108 14.98 25.07 -40.29
C LEU A 108 13.59 25.24 -39.63
N LYS A 109 12.63 24.41 -40.03
CA LYS A 109 11.28 24.40 -39.43
C LYS A 109 11.31 24.01 -37.94
N MET A 110 12.15 23.07 -37.54
CA MET A 110 12.29 22.70 -36.13
C MET A 110 12.84 23.87 -35.29
N ARG A 111 13.79 24.65 -35.83
CA ARG A 111 14.33 25.85 -35.16
C ARG A 111 13.30 26.97 -35.05
N ASP A 112 12.48 27.18 -36.08
CA ASP A 112 11.35 28.12 -36.03
C ASP A 112 10.30 27.72 -34.99
N VAL A 113 9.91 26.44 -34.97
CA VAL A 113 9.00 25.90 -33.94
C VAL A 113 9.58 26.07 -32.54
N MET A 114 10.89 25.84 -32.35
CA MET A 114 11.55 26.02 -31.06
C MET A 114 11.39 27.44 -30.51
N TRP A 115 11.73 28.47 -31.30
CA TRP A 115 11.63 29.86 -30.87
C TRP A 115 10.19 30.33 -30.71
N THR A 116 9.32 29.95 -31.66
CA THR A 116 7.88 30.26 -31.59
C THR A 116 7.23 29.63 -30.35
N CYS A 117 7.60 28.40 -29.99
CA CYS A 117 7.05 27.74 -28.80
C CYS A 117 7.48 28.40 -27.49
N ILE A 118 8.68 28.98 -27.41
CA ILE A 118 9.12 29.69 -26.21
C ILE A 118 8.27 30.93 -25.96
N ASP A 119 8.04 31.73 -27.01
CA ASP A 119 7.20 32.93 -26.90
C ASP A 119 5.75 32.58 -26.60
N GLN A 120 5.20 31.57 -27.28
CA GLN A 120 3.85 31.12 -27.01
C GLN A 120 3.71 30.59 -25.58
N TRP A 121 4.69 29.81 -25.10
CA TRP A 121 4.69 29.29 -23.74
C TRP A 121 4.75 30.41 -22.70
N ASP A 122 5.66 31.37 -22.87
CA ASP A 122 5.78 32.51 -21.93
C ASP A 122 4.48 33.34 -21.89
N ASN A 123 3.85 33.61 -23.04
CA ASN A 123 2.57 34.30 -23.11
C ASN A 123 1.43 33.52 -22.44
N ILE A 124 1.40 32.19 -22.61
CA ILE A 124 0.39 31.33 -21.99
C ILE A 124 0.57 31.32 -20.46
N VAL A 125 1.80 31.17 -19.98
CA VAL A 125 2.12 31.17 -18.54
C VAL A 125 1.79 32.54 -17.92
N GLN A 126 2.13 33.64 -18.61
CA GLN A 126 1.76 34.98 -18.17
C GLN A 126 0.24 35.12 -18.03
N ARG A 127 -0.52 34.69 -19.04
CA ARG A 127 -1.99 34.70 -18.97
C ARG A 127 -2.52 33.87 -17.80
N TRP A 128 -1.99 32.68 -17.56
CA TRP A 128 -2.40 31.85 -16.40
C TRP A 128 -2.06 32.51 -15.06
N THR A 129 -1.01 33.33 -15.02
CA THR A 129 -0.56 34.05 -13.82
C THR A 129 -1.45 35.25 -13.50
N GLU A 130 -2.01 35.92 -14.51
CA GLU A 130 -2.85 37.12 -14.35
C GLU A 130 -4.34 36.81 -14.18
N VAL A 131 -4.83 35.70 -14.75
CA VAL A 131 -6.25 35.33 -14.69
C VAL A 131 -6.65 34.91 -13.26
N PRO A 132 -7.84 35.29 -12.78
CA PRO A 132 -8.37 34.76 -11.53
C PRO A 132 -8.36 33.24 -11.52
N PHE A 133 -7.75 32.64 -10.50
CA PHE A 133 -7.57 31.21 -10.33
C PHE A 133 -8.88 30.43 -10.45
N MET A 134 -9.99 31.05 -10.02
CA MET A 134 -11.32 30.45 -10.12
C MET A 134 -11.84 30.27 -11.57
N ASN A 135 -11.26 30.97 -12.53
CA ASN A 135 -11.58 30.86 -13.96
C ASN A 135 -10.56 30.00 -14.71
N LEU A 136 -9.49 29.54 -14.04
CA LEU A 136 -8.51 28.65 -14.63
C LEU A 136 -9.09 27.24 -14.71
N GLU A 137 -9.06 26.64 -15.91
CA GLU A 137 -9.53 25.29 -16.15
C GLU A 137 -8.36 24.29 -16.03
N PRO A 138 -8.34 23.40 -15.01
CA PRO A 138 -7.20 22.49 -14.78
C PRO A 138 -6.93 21.55 -15.96
N GLU A 139 -7.99 21.12 -16.67
CA GLU A 139 -7.88 20.26 -17.83
C GLU A 139 -7.18 20.96 -19.01
N GLU A 140 -7.48 22.24 -19.24
CA GLU A 140 -6.83 23.05 -20.28
C GLU A 140 -5.34 23.21 -19.99
N VAL A 141 -4.99 23.55 -18.74
CA VAL A 141 -3.60 23.73 -18.30
C VAL A 141 -2.81 22.42 -18.43
N THR A 142 -3.43 21.30 -18.03
CA THR A 142 -2.82 19.97 -18.12
C THR A 142 -2.61 19.55 -19.57
N SER A 143 -3.64 19.67 -20.41
CA SER A 143 -3.59 19.33 -21.83
C SER A 143 -2.53 20.15 -22.57
N THR A 144 -2.48 21.46 -22.31
CA THR A 144 -1.51 22.37 -22.90
C THR A 144 -0.08 22.03 -22.45
N THR A 145 0.15 21.82 -21.15
CA THR A 145 1.48 21.43 -20.62
C THR A 145 1.97 20.12 -21.24
N MET A 146 1.09 19.11 -21.37
CA MET A 146 1.43 17.83 -22.00
C MET A 146 1.71 17.97 -23.50
N LYS A 147 1.00 18.87 -24.22
CA LYS A 147 1.29 19.19 -25.62
C LYS A 147 2.70 19.76 -25.77
N TYR A 148 3.08 20.73 -24.94
CA TYR A 148 4.42 21.33 -24.99
C TYR A 148 5.52 20.35 -24.56
N LEU A 149 5.28 19.44 -23.60
CA LEU A 149 6.22 18.35 -23.28
C LEU A 149 6.50 17.46 -24.49
N LYS A 150 5.46 17.09 -25.26
CA LYS A 150 5.63 16.32 -26.50
C LYS A 150 6.40 17.11 -27.55
N THR A 151 6.14 18.41 -27.69
CA THR A 151 6.90 19.28 -28.60
C THR A 151 8.37 19.36 -28.20
N VAL A 152 8.68 19.51 -26.90
CA VAL A 152 10.05 19.49 -26.39
C VAL A 152 10.76 18.18 -26.73
N GLN A 153 10.11 17.03 -26.51
CA GLN A 153 10.68 15.73 -26.87
C GLN A 153 10.94 15.56 -28.38
N MET A 154 10.07 16.13 -29.21
CA MET A 154 10.27 16.17 -30.66
C MET A 154 11.49 17.03 -31.03
N LEU A 155 11.64 18.20 -30.42
CA LEU A 155 12.76 19.10 -30.63
C LEU A 155 14.09 18.51 -30.14
N GLU A 156 14.11 17.82 -28.99
CA GLU A 156 15.29 17.12 -28.47
C GLU A 156 15.79 16.00 -29.40
N LYS A 157 14.89 15.34 -30.14
CA LYS A 157 15.25 14.28 -31.10
C LYS A 157 15.62 14.83 -32.48
N GLY A 158 15.03 15.96 -32.86
CA GLY A 158 15.16 16.54 -34.20
C GLY A 158 16.30 17.53 -34.35
N LEU A 159 16.72 18.19 -33.26
CA LEU A 159 17.79 19.17 -33.26
C LEU A 159 19.01 18.66 -32.47
N PRO A 160 20.23 19.10 -32.82
CA PRO A 160 21.41 18.91 -31.98
C PRO A 160 21.20 19.51 -30.58
N PRO A 161 21.92 19.02 -29.55
CA PRO A 161 21.82 19.54 -28.18
C PRO A 161 22.00 21.06 -28.16
N ASN A 162 21.02 21.78 -27.63
CA ASN A 162 21.06 23.22 -27.50
C ASN A 162 20.49 23.68 -26.14
N ASP A 163 20.91 24.87 -25.72
CA ASP A 163 20.51 25.43 -24.43
C ASP A 163 19.07 25.98 -24.46
N VAL A 164 18.57 26.32 -25.65
CA VAL A 164 17.23 26.89 -25.87
C VAL A 164 16.13 25.84 -25.62
N VAL A 165 16.26 24.61 -26.14
CA VAL A 165 15.34 23.49 -25.85
C VAL A 165 15.45 23.11 -24.38
N SER A 166 16.66 23.11 -23.82
CA SER A 166 16.88 22.84 -22.39
C SER A 166 16.18 23.87 -21.49
N MET A 167 16.16 25.14 -21.89
CA MET A 167 15.46 26.22 -21.19
C MET A 167 13.93 26.05 -21.28
N LEU A 168 13.38 25.78 -22.47
CA LEU A 168 11.96 25.51 -22.65
C LEU A 168 11.52 24.29 -21.82
N LYS A 169 12.32 23.22 -21.85
CA LYS A 169 12.07 22.01 -21.06
C LYS A 169 11.96 22.32 -19.57
N LYS A 170 12.92 23.04 -19.01
CA LYS A 170 12.90 23.44 -17.59
C LYS A 170 11.62 24.23 -17.25
N LYS A 171 11.23 25.19 -18.10
CA LYS A 171 10.01 25.98 -17.88
C LYS A 171 8.74 25.12 -17.89
N VAL A 172 8.62 24.21 -18.85
CA VAL A 172 7.46 23.30 -18.97
C VAL A 172 7.43 22.30 -17.82
N GLU A 173 8.59 21.81 -17.37
CA GLU A 173 8.72 20.83 -16.30
C GLU A 173 8.40 21.42 -14.92
N VAL A 174 8.74 22.69 -14.67
CA VAL A 174 8.28 23.43 -13.49
C VAL A 174 6.75 23.50 -13.46
N MET A 175 6.09 23.82 -14.59
CA MET A 175 4.62 23.85 -14.62
C MET A 175 4.03 22.46 -14.42
N LYS A 176 4.66 21.41 -14.98
CA LYS A 176 4.24 20.01 -14.79
C LYS A 176 4.21 19.61 -13.31
N GLN A 177 5.21 20.02 -12.53
CA GLN A 177 5.24 19.75 -11.09
C GLN A 177 4.10 20.44 -10.33
N ARG A 178 3.66 21.61 -10.82
CA ARG A 178 2.59 22.41 -10.22
C ARG A 178 1.18 21.93 -10.56
N LEU A 179 1.01 21.13 -11.62
CA LEU A 179 -0.30 20.68 -12.12
C LEU A 179 -1.14 19.98 -11.05
N GLN A 180 -0.52 19.15 -10.21
CA GLN A 180 -1.24 18.39 -9.18
C GLN A 180 -1.89 19.35 -8.18
N VAL A 181 -1.12 20.29 -7.63
CA VAL A 181 -1.61 21.31 -6.69
C VAL A 181 -2.68 22.21 -7.33
N ILE A 182 -2.51 22.60 -8.60
CA ILE A 182 -3.54 23.36 -9.33
C ILE A 182 -4.84 22.57 -9.40
N THR A 183 -4.76 21.28 -9.70
CA THR A 183 -5.93 20.39 -9.79
C THR A 183 -6.60 20.23 -8.43
N ASP A 184 -5.81 20.02 -7.38
CA ASP A 184 -6.29 19.83 -6.01
C ASP A 184 -6.99 21.09 -5.47
N MET A 185 -6.38 22.27 -5.64
CA MET A 185 -6.98 23.55 -5.23
C MET A 185 -8.16 24.00 -6.11
N ARG A 186 -8.33 23.40 -7.30
CA ARG A 186 -9.47 23.63 -8.20
C ARG A 186 -10.55 22.56 -8.09
N ASN A 187 -10.42 21.65 -7.13
CA ASN A 187 -11.43 20.63 -6.88
C ASN A 187 -12.81 21.30 -6.62
N PRO A 188 -13.84 20.98 -7.41
CA PRO A 188 -15.16 21.62 -7.32
C PRO A 188 -15.88 21.34 -5.99
N HIS A 189 -15.41 20.35 -5.22
CA HIS A 189 -15.99 19.95 -3.94
C HIS A 189 -15.39 20.71 -2.75
N LEU A 190 -14.43 21.62 -2.98
CA LEU A 190 -13.88 22.46 -1.92
C LEU A 190 -14.94 23.43 -1.37
N LYS A 191 -15.25 23.30 -0.09
CA LYS A 191 -16.15 24.16 0.66
C LYS A 191 -15.35 25.07 1.57
N LYS A 192 -16.02 26.07 2.18
CA LYS A 192 -15.39 27.01 3.11
C LYS A 192 -14.50 26.33 4.17
N ARG A 193 -14.97 25.24 4.78
CA ARG A 193 -14.20 24.45 5.75
C ARG A 193 -12.87 23.92 5.22
N HIS A 194 -12.79 23.57 3.94
CA HIS A 194 -11.55 23.09 3.31
C HIS A 194 -10.63 24.28 2.99
N TRP A 195 -11.19 25.42 2.58
CA TRP A 195 -10.42 26.65 2.41
C TRP A 195 -9.81 27.16 3.71
N ASP A 196 -10.50 26.99 4.85
CA ASP A 196 -9.94 27.34 6.16
C ASP A 196 -8.72 26.45 6.50
N LEU A 197 -8.77 25.14 6.20
CA LEU A 197 -7.62 24.22 6.35
C LEU A 197 -6.46 24.55 5.39
N ILE A 198 -6.78 24.91 4.14
CA ILE A 198 -5.77 25.35 3.16
C ILE A 198 -5.07 26.62 3.64
N GLN A 199 -5.80 27.57 4.23
CA GLN A 199 -5.20 28.78 4.79
C GLN A 199 -4.26 28.50 5.96
N GLU A 200 -4.60 27.51 6.79
CA GLU A 200 -3.76 27.07 7.90
C GLU A 200 -2.48 26.37 7.39
N ALA A 201 -2.62 25.45 6.43
CA ALA A 201 -1.51 24.73 5.80
C ALA A 201 -0.51 25.68 5.09
N LEU A 202 -1.04 26.67 4.37
CA LEU A 202 -0.23 27.67 3.67
C LEU A 202 0.26 28.80 4.59
N ASN A 203 -0.17 28.84 5.85
CA ASN A 203 0.08 29.94 6.79
C ASN A 203 -0.24 31.33 6.17
N TYR A 204 -1.27 31.37 5.33
CA TYR A 204 -1.67 32.56 4.56
C TYR A 204 -3.18 32.71 4.57
N LYS A 205 -3.68 33.91 4.91
CA LYS A 205 -5.11 34.19 4.93
C LYS A 205 -5.54 34.88 3.65
N PHE A 206 -6.36 34.19 2.85
CA PHE A 206 -6.95 34.79 1.66
C PHE A 206 -7.98 35.85 2.03
N ILE A 207 -7.77 37.08 1.54
CA ILE A 207 -8.71 38.19 1.69
C ILE A 207 -9.79 38.05 0.59
N LYS A 208 -11.07 38.23 0.96
CA LYS A 208 -12.21 38.04 0.04
C LYS A 208 -12.21 38.97 -1.18
N ASP A 209 -11.56 40.13 -1.07
CA ASP A 209 -11.58 41.18 -2.08
C ASP A 209 -10.36 41.15 -3.03
N GLU A 210 -9.37 40.30 -2.75
CA GLU A 210 -8.22 40.09 -3.65
C GLU A 210 -8.46 38.88 -4.54
N PRO A 211 -8.33 39.02 -5.88
CA PRO A 211 -8.45 37.88 -6.77
C PRO A 211 -7.29 36.92 -6.52
N LEU A 212 -7.61 35.71 -6.07
CA LEU A 212 -6.64 34.61 -6.03
C LEU A 212 -6.14 34.37 -7.46
N THR A 213 -4.85 34.50 -7.71
CA THR A 213 -4.22 34.22 -9.01
C THR A 213 -3.15 33.14 -8.88
N LEU A 214 -2.76 32.51 -10.00
CA LEU A 214 -1.65 31.57 -9.98
C LEU A 214 -0.33 32.25 -9.57
N GLY A 215 -0.16 33.54 -9.89
CA GLY A 215 1.00 34.32 -9.45
C GLY A 215 1.10 34.41 -7.93
N LEU A 216 0.00 34.75 -7.26
CA LEU A 216 -0.04 34.80 -5.80
C LEU A 216 0.26 33.42 -5.19
N LEU A 217 -0.25 32.33 -5.78
CA LEU A 217 0.04 30.97 -5.32
C LEU A 217 1.53 30.59 -5.46
N ILE A 218 2.23 31.16 -6.45
CA ILE A 218 3.68 30.99 -6.61
C ILE A 218 4.42 31.78 -5.53
N GLU A 219 3.98 33.00 -5.22
CA GLU A 219 4.61 33.88 -4.23
C GLU A 219 4.50 33.35 -2.79
N ILE A 220 3.41 32.65 -2.48
CA ILE A 220 3.19 32.03 -1.16
C ILE A 220 3.74 30.61 -1.06
N ASP A 221 4.52 30.15 -2.05
CA ASP A 221 5.11 28.81 -2.12
C ASP A 221 4.09 27.66 -1.94
N ALA A 222 2.86 27.85 -2.42
CA ALA A 222 1.78 26.85 -2.24
C ALA A 222 2.11 25.49 -2.89
N PHE A 223 3.02 25.48 -3.87
CA PHE A 223 3.44 24.28 -4.59
C PHE A 223 4.38 23.39 -3.77
N ASP A 224 5.05 23.93 -2.75
CA ASP A 224 5.92 23.15 -1.87
C ASP A 224 5.11 22.30 -0.87
N LYS A 225 3.84 22.67 -0.66
CA LYS A 225 2.89 21.98 0.21
C LYS A 225 1.97 21.02 -0.55
N SER A 226 2.53 20.29 -1.52
CA SER A 226 1.73 19.43 -2.41
C SER A 226 0.99 18.30 -1.70
N GLU A 227 1.62 17.66 -0.71
CA GLU A 227 1.02 16.54 0.03
C GLU A 227 -0.20 16.99 0.86
N GLU A 228 -0.08 18.12 1.56
CA GLU A 228 -1.15 18.71 2.37
C GLU A 228 -2.35 19.12 1.48
N MET A 229 -2.09 19.71 0.31
CA MET A 229 -3.16 20.08 -0.63
C MET A 229 -3.88 18.87 -1.21
N MET A 230 -3.12 17.81 -1.53
CA MET A 230 -3.67 16.55 -2.02
C MET A 230 -4.57 15.88 -0.98
N GLU A 231 -4.16 15.87 0.29
CA GLU A 231 -4.96 15.32 1.39
C GLU A 231 -6.28 16.08 1.56
N ILE A 232 -6.24 17.41 1.61
CA ILE A 232 -7.46 18.24 1.77
C ILE A 232 -8.39 18.08 0.56
N ALA A 233 -7.86 18.04 -0.67
CA ALA A 233 -8.65 17.78 -1.87
C ALA A 233 -9.27 16.38 -1.85
N GLY A 234 -8.53 15.37 -1.38
CA GLY A 234 -9.02 14.01 -1.17
C GLY A 234 -10.19 13.96 -0.17
N MET A 235 -10.05 14.64 0.96
CA MET A 235 -11.13 14.79 1.95
C MET A 235 -12.37 15.42 1.34
N ALA A 236 -12.20 16.49 0.55
CA ALA A 236 -13.31 17.19 -0.09
C ALA A 236 -14.08 16.29 -1.08
N SER A 237 -13.36 15.54 -1.92
CA SER A 237 -13.96 14.58 -2.86
C SER A 237 -14.69 13.46 -2.15
N SER A 238 -14.08 12.88 -1.11
CA SER A 238 -14.69 11.80 -0.32
C SER A 238 -15.98 12.27 0.36
N GLN A 239 -15.95 13.46 0.98
CA GLN A 239 -17.14 14.04 1.61
C GLN A 239 -18.25 14.34 0.59
N ALA A 240 -17.91 14.85 -0.60
CA ALA A 240 -18.90 15.08 -1.64
C ALA A 240 -19.55 13.78 -2.14
N ALA A 241 -18.79 12.69 -2.24
CA ALA A 241 -19.34 11.38 -2.58
C ALA A 241 -20.34 10.91 -1.51
N LEU A 242 -20.02 11.04 -0.23
CA LEU A 242 -20.93 10.69 0.87
C LEU A 242 -22.18 11.58 0.89
N GLU A 243 -22.03 12.88 0.66
CA GLU A 243 -23.16 13.81 0.55
C GLU A 243 -24.05 13.49 -0.65
N ALA A 244 -23.48 13.04 -1.78
CA ALA A 244 -24.23 12.61 -2.95
C ALA A 244 -25.04 11.34 -2.68
N ILE A 245 -24.48 10.37 -1.94
CA ILE A 245 -25.21 9.18 -1.49
C ILE A 245 -26.37 9.57 -0.57
N LEU A 246 -26.12 10.45 0.40
CA LEU A 246 -27.18 10.95 1.30
C LEU A 246 -28.28 11.67 0.52
N LYS A 247 -27.91 12.51 -0.45
CA LYS A 247 -28.87 13.21 -1.30
C LYS A 247 -29.72 12.24 -2.12
N LYS A 248 -29.12 11.17 -2.68
CA LYS A 248 -29.86 10.12 -3.38
C LYS A 248 -30.88 9.44 -2.49
N VAL A 249 -30.51 9.12 -1.24
CA VAL A 249 -31.46 8.55 -0.26
C VAL A 249 -32.61 9.53 -0.03
N VAL A 250 -32.30 10.80 0.29
CA VAL A 250 -33.34 11.82 0.52
C VAL A 250 -34.25 11.99 -0.70
N ASP A 251 -33.69 12.06 -1.90
CA ASP A 251 -34.46 12.21 -3.14
C ASP A 251 -35.33 10.99 -3.44
N ALA A 252 -34.87 9.78 -3.13
CA ALA A 252 -35.64 8.56 -3.30
C ALA A 252 -36.88 8.53 -2.39
N TRP A 253 -36.79 9.06 -1.16
CA TRP A 253 -37.91 9.09 -0.21
C TRP A 253 -38.92 10.21 -0.43
N LYS A 254 -38.61 11.24 -1.24
CA LYS A 254 -39.49 12.42 -1.44
C LYS A 254 -40.86 12.10 -2.03
N HIS A 255 -40.97 11.01 -2.79
CA HIS A 255 -42.17 10.67 -3.57
C HIS A 255 -42.72 9.28 -3.23
N VAL A 256 -42.30 8.69 -2.11
CA VAL A 256 -42.76 7.37 -1.67
C VAL A 256 -44.07 7.52 -0.94
N GLU A 257 -45.11 6.86 -1.43
CA GLU A 257 -46.44 6.84 -0.81
C GLU A 257 -46.82 5.41 -0.45
N PHE A 258 -47.52 5.23 0.67
CA PHE A 258 -48.10 3.93 1.01
C PHE A 258 -49.27 3.63 0.05
N PRO A 259 -49.31 2.44 -0.56
CA PRO A 259 -50.47 2.05 -1.36
C PRO A 259 -51.66 1.78 -0.43
N VAL A 260 -52.64 2.68 -0.43
CA VAL A 260 -53.84 2.57 0.41
C VAL A 260 -55.01 2.02 -0.41
N LEU A 261 -55.56 0.89 0.04
CA LEU A 261 -56.67 0.19 -0.61
C LEU A 261 -57.92 0.20 0.28
N PRO A 262 -59.14 0.34 -0.28
CA PRO A 262 -60.37 0.23 0.49
C PRO A 262 -60.58 -1.20 1.01
N TYR A 263 -61.00 -1.33 2.27
CA TYR A 263 -61.24 -2.64 2.89
C TYR A 263 -62.67 -3.12 2.63
N LYS A 264 -62.84 -4.01 1.64
CA LYS A 264 -64.13 -4.59 1.24
C LYS A 264 -65.15 -3.48 0.88
N TYR A 265 -66.43 -3.68 1.19
CA TYR A 265 -67.52 -2.73 0.95
C TYR A 265 -67.80 -1.79 2.14
N GLN A 266 -66.91 -1.73 3.14
CA GLN A 266 -67.09 -0.85 4.29
C GLN A 266 -66.66 0.57 3.94
N LYS A 267 -67.55 1.53 4.17
CA LYS A 267 -67.25 2.95 3.96
C LYS A 267 -66.23 3.43 5.01
N ASP A 268 -65.26 4.23 4.58
CA ASP A 268 -64.22 4.85 5.42
C ASP A 268 -63.28 3.87 6.16
N VAL A 269 -63.06 2.67 5.61
CA VAL A 269 -62.07 1.71 6.12
C VAL A 269 -61.05 1.38 5.02
N TYR A 270 -59.75 1.54 5.32
CA TYR A 270 -58.66 1.32 4.38
C TYR A 270 -57.57 0.41 4.97
N ILE A 271 -56.89 -0.34 4.11
CA ILE A 271 -55.73 -1.17 4.43
C ILE A 271 -54.54 -0.77 3.55
N ILE A 272 -53.33 -0.99 4.05
CA ILE A 272 -52.12 -0.83 3.24
C ILE A 272 -51.99 -2.08 2.34
N GLY A 273 -51.73 -1.85 1.06
CA GLY A 273 -51.44 -2.88 0.06
C GLY A 273 -50.04 -3.48 0.23
N SER A 274 -49.47 -4.03 -0.84
CA SER A 274 -48.08 -4.54 -0.78
C SER A 274 -47.12 -3.41 -0.41
N THR A 275 -46.21 -3.70 0.53
CA THR A 275 -45.16 -2.78 0.96
C THR A 275 -43.78 -3.23 0.48
N ASP A 276 -43.71 -4.20 -0.44
CA ASP A 276 -42.46 -4.84 -0.86
C ASP A 276 -41.48 -3.81 -1.44
N GLU A 277 -41.97 -2.86 -2.26
CA GLU A 277 -41.15 -1.79 -2.84
C GLU A 277 -40.65 -0.79 -1.78
N ILE A 278 -41.47 -0.49 -0.76
CA ILE A 278 -41.10 0.40 0.35
C ILE A 278 -40.07 -0.28 1.26
N GLN A 279 -40.24 -1.58 1.51
CA GLN A 279 -39.31 -2.38 2.30
C GLN A 279 -37.96 -2.53 1.58
N GLN A 280 -37.96 -2.81 0.27
CA GLN A 280 -36.74 -2.85 -0.54
C GLN A 280 -36.01 -1.50 -0.51
N LEU A 281 -36.72 -0.39 -0.69
CA LEU A 281 -36.12 0.94 -0.62
C LEU A 281 -35.57 1.27 0.78
N LEU A 282 -36.22 0.78 1.84
CA LEU A 282 -35.75 0.91 3.21
C LEU A 282 -34.45 0.14 3.45
N ASP A 283 -34.36 -1.09 2.95
CA ASP A 283 -33.16 -1.91 3.07
C ASP A 283 -31.99 -1.28 2.29
N ASP A 284 -32.22 -0.82 1.06
CA ASP A 284 -31.21 -0.10 0.25
C ASP A 284 -30.78 1.22 0.92
N SER A 285 -31.71 1.95 1.53
CA SER A 285 -31.42 3.19 2.26
C SER A 285 -30.60 2.91 3.52
N ASN A 286 -30.89 1.81 4.23
CA ASN A 286 -30.14 1.40 5.41
C ASN A 286 -28.69 1.03 5.04
N ILE A 287 -28.46 0.32 3.94
CA ILE A 287 -27.10 -0.01 3.46
C ILE A 287 -26.32 1.27 3.12
N ASN A 288 -26.96 2.21 2.41
CA ASN A 288 -26.35 3.50 2.07
C ASN A 288 -26.03 4.34 3.31
N ILE A 289 -26.93 4.37 4.31
CA ILE A 289 -26.71 5.07 5.57
C ILE A 289 -25.62 4.40 6.41
N GLN A 290 -25.57 3.07 6.47
CA GLN A 290 -24.50 2.33 7.15
C GLN A 290 -23.13 2.64 6.54
N THR A 291 -23.06 2.74 5.22
CA THR A 291 -21.83 3.13 4.49
C THR A 291 -21.37 4.56 4.83
N ILE A 292 -22.31 5.45 5.17
CA ILE A 292 -22.00 6.81 5.66
C ILE A 292 -21.60 6.77 7.15
N GLN A 293 -22.27 5.94 7.96
CA GLN A 293 -22.08 5.83 9.41
C GLN A 293 -20.76 5.18 9.84
N SER A 294 -20.22 4.27 9.03
CA SER A 294 -18.92 3.61 9.25
C SER A 294 -17.75 4.60 9.36
N SER A 295 -17.90 5.85 8.92
CA SER A 295 -16.84 6.86 9.01
C SER A 295 -16.64 7.52 10.38
N ARG A 296 -17.60 7.45 11.32
CA ARG A 296 -17.54 8.27 12.56
C ARG A 296 -17.97 7.58 13.87
N HIS A 297 -18.90 6.63 13.83
CA HIS A 297 -19.35 5.91 15.05
C HIS A 297 -18.50 4.68 15.35
N GLU A 298 -17.85 4.11 14.34
CA GLU A 298 -16.99 2.95 14.48
C GLU A 298 -15.75 3.26 15.32
N SER A 299 -15.17 4.47 15.19
CA SER A 299 -13.98 4.88 15.95
C SER A 299 -14.18 4.84 17.47
N TRP A 300 -15.34 5.28 17.98
CA TRP A 300 -15.63 5.20 19.43
C TRP A 300 -15.83 3.75 19.86
N ILE A 301 -16.67 2.99 19.15
CA ILE A 301 -16.94 1.59 19.52
C ILE A 301 -15.68 0.72 19.43
N ASN A 302 -14.82 0.97 18.44
CA ASN A 302 -13.51 0.35 18.31
C ASN A 302 -12.61 0.69 19.51
N CYS A 303 -12.48 1.99 19.82
CA CYS A 303 -11.72 2.46 20.99
C CYS A 303 -12.20 1.79 22.27
N GLN A 304 -13.51 1.70 22.49
CA GLN A 304 -14.10 1.04 23.66
C GLN A 304 -13.74 -0.45 23.71
N ARG A 305 -13.86 -1.18 22.59
CA ARG A 305 -13.56 -2.62 22.55
C ARG A 305 -12.09 -2.89 22.88
N THR A 306 -11.20 -2.16 22.23
CA THR A 306 -9.75 -2.32 22.44
C THR A 306 -9.33 -1.84 23.83
N TRP A 307 -9.91 -0.73 24.32
CA TRP A 307 -9.68 -0.26 25.69
C TRP A 307 -10.13 -1.28 26.74
N LEU A 308 -11.31 -1.92 26.59
CA LEU A 308 -11.77 -2.95 27.52
C LEU A 308 -10.83 -4.17 27.56
N TYR A 309 -10.32 -4.59 26.40
CA TYR A 309 -9.36 -5.68 26.33
C TYR A 309 -8.04 -5.32 27.04
N LEU A 310 -7.47 -4.17 26.70
CA LEU A 310 -6.20 -3.71 27.26
C LEU A 310 -6.31 -3.32 28.74
N GLU A 311 -7.45 -2.85 29.21
CA GLU A 311 -7.68 -2.53 30.63
C GLU A 311 -7.50 -3.77 31.51
N SER A 312 -8.06 -4.90 31.09
CA SER A 312 -7.92 -6.16 31.81
C SER A 312 -6.45 -6.60 31.93
N ILE A 313 -5.65 -6.38 30.88
CA ILE A 313 -4.24 -6.77 30.80
C ILE A 313 -3.34 -5.80 31.58
N PHE A 314 -3.47 -4.51 31.30
CA PHE A 314 -2.68 -3.46 31.95
C PHE A 314 -3.13 -3.17 33.38
N SER A 315 -4.25 -3.73 33.87
CA SER A 315 -4.56 -3.75 35.30
C SER A 315 -3.52 -4.53 36.12
N ALA A 316 -2.84 -5.51 35.51
CA ALA A 316 -1.83 -6.34 36.15
C ALA A 316 -0.51 -5.55 36.37
N PRO A 317 -0.06 -5.34 37.63
CA PRO A 317 1.14 -4.55 37.90
C PRO A 317 2.42 -5.14 37.31
N ASP A 318 2.47 -6.46 37.14
CA ASP A 318 3.64 -7.16 36.61
C ASP A 318 3.79 -6.91 35.09
N ILE A 319 2.69 -6.84 34.34
CA ILE A 319 2.70 -6.44 32.92
C ILE A 319 3.12 -4.97 32.77
N GLN A 320 2.60 -4.07 33.62
CA GLN A 320 3.03 -2.66 33.60
C GLN A 320 4.54 -2.48 33.85
N ARG A 321 5.14 -3.33 34.68
CA ARG A 321 6.58 -3.31 34.96
C ARG A 321 7.41 -3.80 33.77
N GLN A 322 6.87 -4.74 33.00
CA GLN A 322 7.52 -5.30 31.82
C GLN A 322 7.35 -4.40 30.58
N LEU A 323 6.24 -3.67 30.49
CA LEU A 323 5.89 -2.75 29.40
C LEU A 323 5.61 -1.32 29.93
N PRO A 324 6.64 -0.61 30.45
CA PRO A 324 6.43 0.68 31.13
C PRO A 324 6.14 1.84 30.18
N VAL A 325 6.53 1.74 28.91
CA VAL A 325 6.25 2.78 27.90
C VAL A 325 4.79 2.68 27.47
N GLU A 326 4.36 1.47 27.13
CA GLU A 326 2.99 1.14 26.73
C GLU A 326 2.02 1.38 27.88
N ALA A 327 2.39 1.09 29.12
CA ALA A 327 1.58 1.40 30.29
C ALA A 327 1.33 2.91 30.44
N LYS A 328 2.32 3.77 30.11
CA LYS A 328 2.12 5.22 30.13
C LYS A 328 1.15 5.68 29.03
N LEU A 329 1.30 5.14 27.82
CA LEU A 329 0.38 5.40 26.70
C LEU A 329 -1.04 4.94 27.03
N PHE A 330 -1.19 3.77 27.64
CA PHE A 330 -2.50 3.27 28.07
C PHE A 330 -3.14 4.17 29.13
N VAL A 331 -2.36 4.69 30.09
CA VAL A 331 -2.87 5.63 31.11
C VAL A 331 -3.35 6.95 30.49
N GLU A 332 -2.70 7.41 29.41
CA GLU A 332 -3.14 8.58 28.66
C GLU A 332 -4.51 8.33 28.00
N VAL A 333 -4.63 7.22 27.26
CA VAL A 333 -5.91 6.82 26.64
C VAL A 333 -6.99 6.58 27.68
N ASP A 334 -6.67 5.92 28.81
CA ASP A 334 -7.59 5.66 29.92
C ASP A 334 -8.16 6.97 30.51
N ARG A 335 -7.30 7.98 30.71
CA ARG A 335 -7.72 9.29 31.19
C ARG A 335 -8.68 9.95 30.19
N SER A 336 -8.30 9.96 28.91
CA SER A 336 -9.09 10.53 27.81
C SER A 336 -10.47 9.86 27.71
N TYR A 337 -10.49 8.52 27.66
CA TYR A 337 -11.72 7.72 27.57
C TYR A 337 -12.64 7.94 28.78
N LYS A 338 -12.11 7.89 30.01
CA LYS A 338 -12.90 8.15 31.22
C LYS A 338 -13.46 9.57 31.27
N GLU A 339 -12.72 10.57 30.79
CA GLU A 339 -13.21 11.95 30.72
C GLU A 339 -14.36 12.10 29.73
N ILE A 340 -14.26 11.50 28.54
CA ILE A 340 -15.36 11.46 27.56
C ILE A 340 -16.57 10.76 28.17
N MET A 341 -16.41 9.57 28.75
CA MET A 341 -17.51 8.81 29.33
C MET A 341 -18.19 9.50 30.52
N ARG A 342 -17.46 10.28 31.34
CA ARG A 342 -18.06 11.13 32.38
C ARG A 342 -18.96 12.21 31.78
N ARG A 343 -18.58 12.83 30.66
CA ARG A 343 -19.39 13.83 29.96
C ARG A 343 -20.65 13.19 29.37
N VAL A 344 -20.51 12.03 28.74
CA VAL A 344 -21.61 11.26 28.14
C VAL A 344 -22.61 10.81 29.19
N LYS A 345 -22.13 10.33 30.35
CA LYS A 345 -22.99 9.95 31.48
C LYS A 345 -23.82 11.12 32.01
N LYS A 346 -23.25 12.34 32.05
CA LYS A 346 -23.99 13.54 32.50
C LYS A 346 -25.13 13.92 31.57
N THR A 347 -25.00 13.65 30.26
CA THR A 347 -26.02 13.99 29.27
C THR A 347 -26.11 12.87 28.22
N PRO A 348 -26.86 11.78 28.44
CA PRO A 348 -26.79 10.57 27.59
C PRO A 348 -27.44 10.71 26.19
N LEU A 349 -27.67 11.93 25.71
CA LEU A 349 -28.25 12.19 24.40
C LEU A 349 -27.21 11.90 23.30
N ALA A 350 -27.46 10.87 22.49
CA ALA A 350 -26.55 10.38 21.46
C ALA A 350 -26.16 11.47 20.46
N ILE A 351 -27.12 12.23 19.93
CA ILE A 351 -26.86 13.32 18.97
C ILE A 351 -25.98 14.41 19.57
N ARG A 352 -26.25 14.83 20.81
CA ARG A 352 -25.52 15.91 21.47
C ARG A 352 -24.06 15.54 21.81
N ASN A 353 -23.79 14.28 22.14
CA ASN A 353 -22.41 13.84 22.37
C ASN A 353 -21.71 13.44 21.08
N GLY A 354 -22.37 12.71 20.18
CA GLY A 354 -21.78 12.21 18.94
C GLY A 354 -21.43 13.30 17.92
N THR A 355 -21.96 14.53 18.08
CA THR A 355 -21.67 15.67 17.19
C THR A 355 -20.74 16.72 17.80
N GLN A 356 -20.07 16.42 18.92
CA GLN A 356 -19.13 17.37 19.51
C GLN A 356 -17.90 17.59 18.61
N PRO A 357 -17.53 18.85 18.31
CA PRO A 357 -16.28 19.14 17.59
C PRO A 357 -15.06 18.57 18.32
N GLY A 358 -14.11 17.99 17.60
CA GLY A 358 -12.88 17.44 18.17
C GLY A 358 -13.02 16.03 18.78
N LEU A 359 -14.25 15.52 18.96
CA LEU A 359 -14.47 14.21 19.58
C LEU A 359 -13.99 13.06 18.70
N TRP A 360 -14.19 13.18 17.39
CA TRP A 360 -13.79 12.15 16.44
C TRP A 360 -12.27 12.06 16.34
N GLU A 361 -11.61 13.21 16.20
CA GLU A 361 -10.16 13.38 16.17
C GLU A 361 -9.52 12.82 17.46
N THR A 362 -10.16 13.03 18.61
CA THR A 362 -9.71 12.44 19.88
C THR A 362 -9.80 10.92 19.89
N PHE A 363 -10.88 10.33 19.34
CA PHE A 363 -11.02 8.88 19.27
C PHE A 363 -10.09 8.25 18.23
N GLU A 364 -9.83 8.93 17.12
CA GLU A 364 -8.85 8.50 16.12
C GLU A 364 -7.44 8.45 16.73
N TYR A 365 -7.01 9.54 17.38
CA TYR A 365 -5.74 9.57 18.10
C TYR A 365 -5.65 8.47 19.18
N ASN A 366 -6.71 8.30 19.99
CA ASN A 366 -6.74 7.24 21.00
C ASN A 366 -6.64 5.84 20.36
N ASN A 367 -7.26 5.61 19.19
CA ASN A 367 -7.18 4.34 18.48
C ASN A 367 -5.77 4.07 17.95
N GLU A 368 -5.08 5.08 17.40
CA GLU A 368 -3.68 4.93 16.97
C GLU A 368 -2.75 4.54 18.13
N LEU A 369 -2.95 5.16 19.31
CA LEU A 369 -2.23 4.80 20.53
C LEU A 369 -2.54 3.35 20.95
N LEU A 370 -3.82 2.94 20.93
CA LEU A 370 -4.23 1.58 21.27
C LEU A 370 -3.66 0.54 20.29
N ASP A 371 -3.62 0.83 18.99
CA ASP A 371 -3.03 -0.04 17.97
C ASP A 371 -1.51 -0.18 18.16
N THR A 372 -0.84 0.91 18.54
CA THR A 372 0.58 0.88 18.88
C THR A 372 0.83 -0.02 20.09
N ILE A 373 0.00 0.11 21.13
CA ILE A 373 0.08 -0.75 22.32
C ILE A 373 -0.13 -2.22 21.96
N LEU A 374 -1.12 -2.55 21.12
CA LEU A 374 -1.37 -3.92 20.67
C LEU A 374 -0.19 -4.52 19.93
N LYS A 375 0.41 -3.78 18.98
CA LYS A 375 1.60 -4.24 18.25
C LYS A 375 2.78 -4.51 19.19
N CYS A 376 3.02 -3.62 20.15
CA CYS A 376 4.06 -3.82 21.16
C CYS A 376 3.78 -5.04 22.04
N LEU A 377 2.52 -5.25 22.43
CA LEU A 377 2.10 -6.40 23.23
C LEU A 377 2.33 -7.71 22.48
N GLU A 378 1.98 -7.78 21.19
CA GLU A 378 2.24 -8.97 20.36
C GLU A 378 3.74 -9.26 20.23
N ALA A 379 4.56 -8.26 19.95
CA ALA A 379 6.01 -8.41 19.89
C ALA A 379 6.61 -8.89 21.23
N TYR A 380 6.05 -8.41 22.34
CA TYR A 380 6.42 -8.85 23.68
C TYR A 380 6.07 -10.32 23.91
N LEU A 381 4.84 -10.75 23.58
CA LEU A 381 4.43 -12.16 23.69
C LEU A 381 5.28 -13.07 22.81
N GLU A 382 5.65 -12.62 21.62
CA GLU A 382 6.52 -13.40 20.72
C GLU A 382 7.92 -13.59 21.32
N THR A 383 8.47 -12.58 21.99
CA THR A 383 9.75 -12.69 22.71
C THR A 383 9.68 -13.78 23.80
N LYS A 384 8.53 -13.91 24.49
CA LYS A 384 8.30 -14.97 25.48
C LYS A 384 8.16 -16.35 24.83
N ARG A 385 7.51 -16.45 23.68
CA ARG A 385 7.39 -17.72 22.92
C ARG A 385 8.74 -18.22 22.41
N VAL A 386 9.61 -17.33 21.94
CA VAL A 386 10.98 -17.71 21.53
C VAL A 386 11.79 -18.26 22.71
N THR A 387 11.59 -17.70 23.91
CA THR A 387 12.30 -18.15 25.12
C THR A 387 11.82 -19.53 25.60
N PHE A 388 10.51 -19.79 25.52
CA PHE A 388 9.93 -21.09 25.82
C PHE A 388 8.96 -21.53 24.71
N PRO A 389 9.45 -22.31 23.71
CA PRO A 389 8.68 -22.65 22.50
C PRO A 389 7.34 -23.37 22.74
N ARG A 390 7.14 -24.00 23.90
CA ARG A 390 5.85 -24.63 24.23
C ARG A 390 4.71 -23.61 24.41
N PHE A 391 5.01 -22.32 24.55
CA PHE A 391 3.99 -21.26 24.53
C PHE A 391 3.36 -21.02 23.15
N TYR A 392 3.92 -21.56 22.05
CA TYR A 392 3.23 -21.53 20.75
C TYR A 392 1.92 -22.36 20.75
N PHE A 393 1.73 -23.27 21.73
CA PHE A 393 0.49 -24.04 21.89
C PHE A 393 -0.61 -23.30 22.68
N LEU A 394 -0.31 -22.10 23.19
CA LEU A 394 -1.25 -21.27 23.94
C LEU A 394 -1.75 -20.10 23.08
N SER A 395 -3.03 -19.73 23.25
CA SER A 395 -3.54 -18.49 22.67
C SER A 395 -2.89 -17.27 23.34
N ASN A 396 -3.02 -16.09 22.73
CA ASN A 396 -2.50 -14.85 23.33
C ASN A 396 -3.12 -14.59 24.70
N ASP A 397 -4.43 -14.80 24.84
CA ASP A 397 -5.15 -14.58 26.11
C ASP A 397 -4.69 -15.55 27.20
N GLU A 398 -4.49 -16.83 26.86
CA GLU A 398 -3.98 -17.83 27.81
C GLU A 398 -2.55 -17.51 28.25
N LEU A 399 -1.71 -17.05 27.32
CA LEU A 399 -0.35 -16.65 27.65
C LEU A 399 -0.34 -15.40 28.53
N LEU A 400 -1.22 -14.43 28.26
CA LEU A 400 -1.37 -13.23 29.08
C LEU A 400 -1.89 -13.56 30.49
N GLU A 401 -2.83 -14.49 30.63
CA GLU A 401 -3.33 -14.96 31.93
C GLU A 401 -2.19 -15.52 32.80
N ILE A 402 -1.31 -16.33 32.19
CA ILE A 402 -0.13 -16.88 32.85
C ILE A 402 0.87 -15.78 33.24
N LEU A 403 1.14 -14.83 32.35
CA LEU A 403 2.11 -13.76 32.56
C LEU A 403 1.62 -12.68 33.53
N ALA A 404 0.30 -12.47 33.62
CA ALA A 404 -0.31 -11.52 34.54
C ALA A 404 -0.22 -11.96 36.01
N GLN A 405 -0.16 -13.27 36.27
CA GLN A 405 -0.16 -13.86 37.61
C GLN A 405 1.22 -14.39 38.04
N THR A 406 2.29 -13.61 37.86
CA THR A 406 3.67 -14.09 38.15
C THR A 406 3.90 -14.53 39.60
N ARG A 407 3.08 -14.05 40.55
CA ARG A 407 3.17 -14.39 41.97
C ARG A 407 2.47 -15.69 42.34
N ASN A 408 1.51 -16.14 41.53
CA ASN A 408 0.75 -17.35 41.80
C ASN A 408 1.19 -18.46 40.82
N PRO A 409 2.09 -19.36 41.23
CA PRO A 409 2.58 -20.43 40.35
C PRO A 409 1.50 -21.47 40.01
N LEU A 410 0.33 -21.45 40.67
CA LEU A 410 -0.78 -22.34 40.34
C LEU A 410 -1.54 -21.89 39.09
N ALA A 411 -1.39 -20.62 38.67
CA ALA A 411 -2.06 -20.08 37.49
C ALA A 411 -1.70 -20.83 36.21
N VAL A 412 -0.53 -21.48 36.15
CA VAL A 412 -0.14 -22.27 34.97
C VAL A 412 -0.87 -23.60 34.84
N GLN A 413 -1.41 -24.13 35.94
CA GLN A 413 -1.90 -25.52 36.01
C GLN A 413 -2.97 -25.85 34.97
N PRO A 414 -3.96 -24.98 34.67
CA PRO A 414 -4.96 -25.23 33.63
C PRO A 414 -4.36 -25.37 32.23
N HIS A 415 -3.23 -24.68 31.99
CA HIS A 415 -2.60 -24.59 30.66
C HIS A 415 -1.49 -25.62 30.45
N LEU A 416 -1.02 -26.30 31.51
CA LEU A 416 0.07 -27.28 31.42
C LEU A 416 -0.21 -28.43 30.45
N ARG A 417 -1.46 -28.90 30.37
CA ARG A 417 -1.87 -29.95 29.42
C ARG A 417 -1.69 -29.57 27.95
N LYS A 418 -1.69 -28.27 27.64
CA LYS A 418 -1.45 -27.76 26.28
C LYS A 418 0.05 -27.62 26.00
N CYS A 419 0.84 -27.26 27.01
CA CYS A 419 2.29 -27.13 26.88
C CYS A 419 3.04 -28.48 26.94
N PHE A 420 2.46 -29.48 27.61
CA PHE A 420 3.06 -30.81 27.82
C PHE A 420 2.05 -31.92 27.56
N ASP A 421 2.45 -32.91 26.77
CA ASP A 421 1.58 -34.01 26.32
C ASP A 421 1.09 -34.91 27.47
N ALA A 422 1.94 -35.18 28.47
CA ALA A 422 1.64 -36.11 29.56
C ALA A 422 1.83 -35.53 30.98
N ILE A 423 1.95 -34.20 31.12
CA ILE A 423 1.95 -33.55 32.44
C ILE A 423 0.57 -32.95 32.67
N HIS A 424 -0.21 -33.57 33.56
CA HIS A 424 -1.50 -33.04 33.94
C HIS A 424 -1.36 -31.89 34.94
N ARG A 425 -0.54 -32.06 35.98
CA ARG A 425 -0.34 -31.05 37.03
C ARG A 425 1.03 -31.19 37.70
N LEU A 426 1.52 -30.09 38.24
CA LEU A 426 2.69 -30.06 39.11
C LEU A 426 2.27 -30.07 40.58
N GLU A 427 3.02 -30.78 41.42
CA GLU A 427 2.81 -30.82 42.85
C GLU A 427 3.75 -29.83 43.54
N PHE A 428 3.17 -28.81 44.17
CA PHE A 428 3.88 -27.80 44.94
C PHE A 428 3.92 -28.17 46.43
N ALA A 429 5.02 -27.89 47.13
CA ALA A 429 5.12 -28.20 48.55
C ALA A 429 4.22 -27.27 49.38
N VAL A 430 3.60 -27.79 50.44
CA VAL A 430 2.70 -27.04 51.32
C VAL A 430 3.49 -26.38 52.44
N VAL A 431 3.07 -25.19 52.88
CA VAL A 431 3.62 -24.55 54.08
C VAL A 431 3.15 -25.33 55.31
N GLU A 432 4.07 -26.01 56.00
CA GLU A 432 3.76 -26.73 57.24
C GLU A 432 3.55 -25.75 58.41
N GLY A 433 2.44 -25.90 59.16
CA GLY A 433 2.19 -25.15 60.40
C GLY A 433 1.02 -24.15 60.39
N LEU A 434 0.17 -24.14 59.36
CA LEU A 434 -1.04 -23.30 59.32
C LEU A 434 -2.16 -23.86 60.22
N PRO A 435 -2.92 -23.00 60.93
CA PRO A 435 -4.11 -23.42 61.68
C PRO A 435 -5.14 -24.12 60.76
N PRO A 436 -5.92 -25.10 61.26
CA PRO A 436 -6.88 -25.86 60.43
C PRO A 436 -8.05 -25.05 59.87
N GLU A 437 -8.16 -23.76 60.19
CA GLU A 437 -9.19 -22.83 59.68
C GLU A 437 -8.69 -21.95 58.51
N GLU A 438 -7.40 -21.98 58.16
CA GLU A 438 -6.84 -21.20 57.05
C GLU A 438 -6.67 -22.04 55.76
N GLU A 439 -6.82 -21.39 54.60
CA GLU A 439 -6.60 -22.02 53.29
C GLU A 439 -5.18 -22.57 53.16
N ILE A 440 -5.06 -23.76 52.55
CA ILE A 440 -3.78 -24.42 52.29
C ILE A 440 -2.89 -23.51 51.43
N GLN A 441 -1.83 -22.94 52.02
CA GLN A 441 -0.85 -22.14 51.27
C GLN A 441 0.25 -23.04 50.70
N PHE A 442 0.48 -22.90 49.40
CA PHE A 442 1.55 -23.58 48.69
C PHE A 442 2.81 -22.72 48.69
N THR A 443 3.96 -23.37 48.89
CA THR A 443 5.27 -22.79 48.63
C THR A 443 5.58 -22.80 47.13
N ASN A 444 6.64 -22.08 46.74
CA ASN A 444 7.13 -22.09 45.36
C ASN A 444 7.94 -23.34 45.01
N ASP A 445 8.08 -24.32 45.91
CA ASP A 445 8.90 -25.51 45.68
C ASP A 445 8.12 -26.58 44.90
N ILE A 446 8.66 -27.02 43.76
CA ILE A 446 8.04 -28.01 42.87
C ILE A 446 8.62 -29.39 43.21
N LEU A 447 7.76 -30.30 43.65
CA LEU A 447 8.14 -31.64 44.13
C LEU A 447 8.09 -32.70 43.03
N SER A 448 6.97 -32.73 42.30
CA SER A 448 6.66 -33.82 41.37
C SER A 448 5.83 -33.36 40.20
N MET A 449 5.94 -34.10 39.10
CA MET A 449 4.98 -34.04 37.99
C MET A 449 4.02 -35.23 38.09
N ILE A 450 2.75 -34.97 37.77
CA ILE A 450 1.66 -35.95 37.82
C ILE A 450 1.07 -36.10 36.42
N SER A 451 0.97 -37.35 35.95
CA SER A 451 0.37 -37.67 34.65
C SER A 451 -1.17 -37.69 34.71
N PRO A 452 -1.87 -37.65 33.56
CA PRO A 452 -3.32 -37.84 33.50
C PRO A 452 -3.80 -39.17 34.12
N GLU A 453 -2.96 -40.21 34.05
CA GLU A 453 -3.21 -41.55 34.59
C GLU A 453 -2.93 -41.66 36.10
N GLY A 454 -2.43 -40.58 36.71
CA GLY A 454 -2.11 -40.52 38.14
C GLY A 454 -0.70 -40.97 38.48
N GLU A 455 0.17 -41.22 37.50
CA GLU A 455 1.57 -41.55 37.76
C GLU A 455 2.32 -40.33 38.30
N LYS A 456 3.05 -40.51 39.40
CA LYS A 456 3.79 -39.44 40.09
C LYS A 456 5.29 -39.65 39.97
N ILE A 457 5.98 -38.67 39.39
CA ILE A 457 7.45 -38.69 39.24
C ILE A 457 8.05 -37.47 39.94
N GLY A 458 8.96 -37.72 40.90
CA GLY A 458 9.66 -36.66 41.64
C GLY A 458 10.74 -35.97 40.80
N LEU A 459 10.74 -34.63 40.82
CA LEU A 459 11.59 -33.78 39.98
C LEU A 459 12.95 -33.42 40.60
N GLY A 460 13.29 -34.00 41.77
CA GLY A 460 14.54 -33.75 42.48
C GLY A 460 14.43 -32.69 43.57
N LYS A 461 15.56 -32.25 44.14
CA LYS A 461 15.61 -31.25 45.21
C LYS A 461 16.00 -29.88 44.64
N GLY A 462 15.28 -28.83 45.05
CA GLY A 462 15.67 -27.44 44.79
C GLY A 462 15.03 -26.77 43.56
N LEU A 463 14.05 -27.39 42.91
CA LEU A 463 13.29 -26.77 41.83
C LEU A 463 12.25 -25.80 42.41
N LYS A 464 12.35 -24.52 42.05
CA LYS A 464 11.47 -23.46 42.58
C LYS A 464 10.85 -22.64 41.45
N ALA A 465 9.55 -22.37 41.54
CA ALA A 465 8.83 -21.43 40.69
C ALA A 465 9.12 -19.99 41.14
N ARG A 466 10.30 -19.47 40.78
CA ARG A 466 10.73 -18.11 41.11
C ARG A 466 11.29 -17.42 39.87
N GLY A 467 10.88 -16.17 39.66
CA GLY A 467 11.25 -15.38 38.49
C GLY A 467 10.21 -15.49 37.39
N ASN A 468 10.61 -15.25 36.15
CA ASN A 468 9.69 -15.31 35.02
C ASN A 468 9.23 -16.74 34.76
N VAL A 469 8.01 -16.87 34.22
CA VAL A 469 7.34 -18.17 34.08
C VAL A 469 8.05 -19.09 33.09
N GLU A 470 8.52 -18.52 31.98
CA GLU A 470 9.33 -19.21 30.97
C GLU A 470 10.62 -19.82 31.55
N ASP A 471 11.28 -19.12 32.48
CA ASP A 471 12.57 -19.55 33.01
C ASP A 471 12.44 -20.77 33.91
N TRP A 472 11.44 -20.78 34.80
CA TRP A 472 11.24 -21.91 35.71
C TRP A 472 10.50 -23.08 35.04
N LEU A 473 9.64 -22.84 34.04
CA LEU A 473 9.07 -23.91 33.22
C LEU A 473 10.15 -24.59 32.37
N GLY A 474 11.13 -23.85 31.84
CA GLY A 474 12.31 -24.42 31.20
C GLY A 474 13.10 -25.35 32.15
N LYS A 475 13.27 -24.93 33.41
CA LYS A 475 13.90 -25.78 34.45
C LYS A 475 13.08 -27.01 34.80
N VAL A 476 11.74 -26.92 34.78
CA VAL A 476 10.84 -28.08 34.96
C VAL A 476 11.06 -29.08 33.82
N GLU A 477 11.17 -28.61 32.58
CA GLU A 477 11.45 -29.46 31.42
C GLU A 477 12.82 -30.16 31.54
N GLU A 478 13.87 -29.43 31.89
CA GLU A 478 15.20 -30.03 32.14
C GLU A 478 15.16 -31.07 33.28
N ALA A 479 14.48 -30.75 34.38
CA ALA A 479 14.32 -31.63 35.54
C ALA A 479 13.50 -32.89 35.21
N MET A 480 12.50 -32.78 34.32
CA MET A 480 11.73 -33.91 33.80
C MET A 480 12.66 -34.90 33.08
N PHE A 481 13.46 -34.43 32.12
CA PHE A 481 14.40 -35.29 31.40
C PHE A 481 15.45 -35.92 32.33
N ALA A 482 15.99 -35.14 33.26
CA ALA A 482 16.97 -35.63 34.23
C ALA A 482 16.37 -36.70 35.15
N SER A 483 15.13 -36.51 35.61
CA SER A 483 14.43 -37.42 36.52
C SER A 483 14.09 -38.75 35.85
N ILE A 484 13.55 -38.72 34.64
CA ILE A 484 13.27 -39.93 33.85
C ILE A 484 14.58 -40.67 33.56
N ARG A 485 15.63 -39.98 33.12
CA ARG A 485 16.95 -40.60 32.86
C ARG A 485 17.53 -41.27 34.09
N ARG A 486 17.40 -40.65 35.26
CA ARG A 486 17.84 -41.21 36.54
C ARG A 486 17.03 -42.45 36.91
N LEU A 487 15.70 -42.41 36.73
CA LEU A 487 14.82 -43.55 36.97
C LEU A 487 15.15 -44.72 36.02
N CYS A 488 15.36 -44.48 34.72
CA CYS A 488 15.79 -45.52 33.78
C CYS A 488 17.12 -46.17 34.21
N LYS A 489 18.13 -45.37 34.58
CA LYS A 489 19.42 -45.90 35.06
C LYS A 489 19.29 -46.74 36.33
N LYS A 490 18.43 -46.32 37.26
CA LYS A 490 18.15 -47.08 38.49
C LYS A 490 17.40 -48.39 38.16
N SER A 491 16.38 -48.29 37.32
CA SER A 491 15.55 -49.40 36.87
C SER A 491 16.36 -50.48 36.16
N ILE A 492 17.36 -50.12 35.33
CA ILE A 492 18.30 -51.07 34.70
C ILE A 492 19.09 -51.88 35.73
N LYS A 493 19.59 -51.22 36.80
CA LYS A 493 20.35 -51.91 37.86
C LYS A 493 19.45 -52.81 38.69
N ASP A 494 18.23 -52.34 38.97
CA ASP A 494 17.28 -53.05 39.80
C ASP A 494 16.66 -54.25 39.06
N TYR A 495 16.62 -54.23 37.72
CA TYR A 495 16.06 -55.30 36.88
C TYR A 495 16.70 -56.67 37.15
N GLU A 496 18.01 -56.73 37.37
CA GLU A 496 18.74 -57.99 37.62
C GLU A 496 18.71 -58.42 39.09
N THR A 497 18.32 -57.54 40.01
CA THR A 497 18.40 -57.79 41.46
C THR A 497 17.04 -57.99 42.12
N MET A 498 15.97 -57.44 41.55
CA MET A 498 14.60 -57.52 42.06
C MET A 498 13.78 -58.58 41.31
N SER A 499 12.73 -59.10 41.96
CA SER A 499 11.75 -59.94 41.27
C SER A 499 10.91 -59.10 40.30
N PHE A 500 10.55 -59.66 39.15
CA PHE A 500 9.89 -58.95 38.06
C PHE A 500 8.62 -58.17 38.48
N LEU A 501 7.72 -58.81 39.24
CA LEU A 501 6.50 -58.17 39.74
C LEU A 501 6.78 -56.99 40.69
N SER A 502 7.74 -57.14 41.59
CA SER A 502 8.12 -56.07 42.52
C SER A 502 8.79 -54.90 41.80
N TRP A 503 9.53 -55.19 40.74
CA TRP A 503 10.18 -54.20 39.90
C TRP A 503 9.15 -53.41 39.05
N ILE A 504 8.20 -54.09 38.40
CA ILE A 504 7.13 -53.41 37.64
C ILE A 504 6.36 -52.41 38.51
N MET A 505 5.97 -52.81 39.73
CA MET A 505 5.19 -51.96 40.63
C MET A 505 5.99 -50.78 41.21
N SER A 506 7.32 -50.80 41.11
CA SER A 506 8.20 -49.78 41.70
C SER A 506 8.54 -48.62 40.75
N TYR A 507 8.27 -48.77 39.45
CA TYR A 507 8.67 -47.83 38.41
C TYR A 507 7.47 -47.39 37.56
N ALA A 508 7.53 -46.18 37.01
CA ALA A 508 6.52 -45.68 36.09
C ALA A 508 6.43 -46.54 34.82
N SER A 509 5.23 -46.68 34.27
CA SER A 509 4.88 -47.64 33.21
C SER A 509 5.76 -47.49 31.97
N GLN A 510 6.03 -46.24 31.54
CA GLN A 510 6.89 -45.97 30.39
C GLN A 510 8.37 -46.31 30.64
N VAL A 511 8.84 -46.15 31.88
CA VAL A 511 10.21 -46.56 32.26
C VAL A 511 10.31 -48.08 32.22
N VAL A 512 9.34 -48.78 32.81
CA VAL A 512 9.25 -50.25 32.78
C VAL A 512 9.26 -50.77 31.34
N LEU A 513 8.40 -50.24 30.48
CA LEU A 513 8.30 -50.66 29.08
C LEU A 513 9.63 -50.45 28.33
N THR A 514 10.25 -49.27 28.50
CA THR A 514 11.53 -48.94 27.85
C THR A 514 12.62 -49.92 28.28
N ILE A 515 12.74 -50.19 29.59
CA ILE A 515 13.76 -51.12 30.09
C ILE A 515 13.47 -52.55 29.67
N CYS A 516 12.21 -53.00 29.68
CA CYS A 516 11.85 -54.32 29.15
C CYS A 516 12.27 -54.49 27.68
N GLN A 517 11.98 -53.50 26.83
CA GLN A 517 12.42 -53.51 25.43
C GLN A 517 13.95 -53.54 25.30
N MET A 518 14.66 -52.77 26.12
CA MET A 518 16.13 -52.78 26.15
C MET A 518 16.71 -54.13 26.57
N MET A 519 16.19 -54.72 27.66
CA MET A 519 16.66 -56.02 28.17
C MET A 519 16.34 -57.14 27.21
N TRP A 520 15.11 -57.18 26.68
CA TRP A 520 14.72 -58.13 25.64
C TRP A 520 15.64 -58.04 24.41
N THR A 521 15.94 -56.83 23.93
CA THR A 521 16.83 -56.63 22.78
C THR A 521 18.25 -57.09 23.09
N ARG A 522 18.78 -56.80 24.28
CA ARG A 522 20.09 -57.27 24.74
C ARG A 522 20.15 -58.79 24.74
N ASP A 523 19.16 -59.44 25.33
CA ASP A 523 19.13 -60.89 25.54
C ASP A 523 18.97 -61.63 24.22
N VAL A 524 18.06 -61.17 23.35
CA VAL A 524 17.90 -61.70 21.98
C VAL A 524 19.18 -61.51 21.17
N THR A 525 19.81 -60.34 21.24
CA THR A 525 21.08 -60.08 20.53
C THR A 525 22.21 -60.98 21.01
N ALA A 526 22.27 -61.26 22.32
CA ALA A 526 23.25 -62.18 22.89
C ALA A 526 23.02 -63.62 22.39
N ILE A 527 21.77 -64.07 22.36
CA ILE A 527 21.38 -65.40 21.85
C ILE A 527 21.75 -65.53 20.36
N LEU A 528 21.50 -64.50 19.55
CA LEU A 528 21.78 -64.51 18.11
C LEU A 528 23.28 -64.46 17.78
N ARG A 529 24.13 -64.00 18.69
CA ARG A 529 25.60 -64.00 18.52
C ARG A 529 26.23 -65.37 18.69
N ASP A 530 25.58 -66.29 19.41
CA ASP A 530 26.04 -67.68 19.56
C ASP A 530 25.29 -68.61 18.59
N SER A 531 25.87 -68.83 17.41
CA SER A 531 25.30 -69.63 16.32
C SER A 531 24.98 -71.07 16.70
N ARG A 532 25.52 -71.61 17.81
CA ARG A 532 25.31 -73.01 18.23
C ARG A 532 24.13 -73.20 19.17
N THR A 533 23.69 -72.15 19.87
CA THR A 533 22.65 -72.26 20.92
C THR A 533 21.38 -71.48 20.63
N VAL A 534 21.27 -70.84 19.45
CA VAL A 534 20.14 -69.97 19.06
C VAL A 534 18.76 -70.58 19.36
N ILE A 535 18.49 -71.81 18.89
CA ILE A 535 17.18 -72.46 19.03
C ILE A 535 16.86 -72.74 20.51
N ARG A 536 17.86 -73.20 21.29
CA ARG A 536 17.68 -73.49 22.72
C ARG A 536 17.53 -72.20 23.54
N GLY A 537 18.28 -71.14 23.22
CA GLY A 537 18.21 -69.84 23.90
C GLY A 537 16.86 -69.16 23.71
N ILE A 538 16.32 -69.18 22.49
CA ILE A 538 14.98 -68.62 22.19
C ILE A 538 13.87 -69.41 22.94
N MET A 539 13.97 -70.74 23.02
CA MET A 539 13.00 -71.55 23.75
C MET A 539 13.02 -71.28 25.27
N THR A 540 14.18 -71.02 25.86
CA THR A 540 14.30 -70.66 27.29
C THR A 540 13.71 -69.27 27.56
N LEU A 541 14.05 -68.28 26.72
CA LEU A 541 13.52 -66.92 26.85
C LEU A 541 11.98 -66.88 26.76
N ASN A 542 11.39 -67.67 25.83
CA ASN A 542 9.93 -67.79 25.71
C ASN A 542 9.28 -68.46 26.94
N LYS A 543 9.96 -69.42 27.59
CA LYS A 543 9.44 -70.05 28.82
C LYS A 543 9.46 -69.09 30.00
N GLU A 544 10.51 -68.31 30.15
CA GLU A 544 10.63 -67.31 31.22
C GLU A 544 9.62 -66.17 31.04
N ALA A 545 9.37 -65.73 29.80
CA ALA A 545 8.35 -64.74 29.49
C ALA A 545 6.89 -65.22 29.70
N LEU A 546 6.65 -66.54 29.70
CA LEU A 546 5.34 -67.14 29.96
C LEU A 546 5.11 -67.49 31.44
N GLN A 547 6.16 -67.45 32.27
CA GLN A 547 6.11 -67.77 33.71
C GLN A 547 6.25 -66.54 34.62
N SER A 548 6.64 -65.40 34.06
CA SER A 548 6.63 -64.07 34.70
C SER A 548 5.35 -63.31 34.36
#